data_AF-A0A9P7X071-F1
#
_entry.id   AF-A0A9P7X071-F1
#
_cell.length_a   1.000
_cell.length_b   1.000
_cell.length_c   1.000
_cell.angle_alpha   90.00
_cell.angle_beta   90.00
_cell.angle_gamma   90.00
#
_symmetry.space_group_name_H-M   'P 1'
#
loop_
_entity.id
_entity.type
_entity.pdbx_description
1 polymer ?
#
loop_
_entity_poly.entity_id
_entity_poly.type
_entity_poly.pdbx_seq_one_letter_code
_entity_poly.pdbx_strand_id
1 'polypeptide(L)'
;MQYFLTSLAALSWTVMSVNAQAALYGQCGGIGWTGATTCVSGSVCTYGNAYYSQCLPGTSTATSTTTTGTTTSSTTSKSGTTTTTTATSTTTAVTTTGACGTFGNPYTGYTAYLSPYYVAEVNAAIATMTDATLKTKAAAAAKVPNFTWFDTAAKVPTLATYLADAKSQGSNIIVQIVIYDLPNRDCHALASNGEYTIANNGVALYEAYIDAISAIITQYPTVRVVAVVEPDSLANLVTNLSDPNCAAAQSAYLTCTTYVLATLTQCNIWLYLDAGHAGWLGWPANIGPAATLFTQVYKSATPNRVRGLATNVANYNALQVATADPITAGDNNYDELLYINALAPTLASNGFPAQFITDMGRSGVQGIRVAWGDWCNIKGAGFGLRPTSSGLPTSYLDAIVWVKPGGECDGTSNSSAPRYDSTCSLSDALQPSPQAGAWFEAYFEMLLTNANPTF
;
A
#
# COMPACT_ATOMS: atom_id res chain seq x y z
N MET A 1 -19.71 -59.41 56.08
CA MET A 1 -19.34 -58.61 54.89
C MET A 1 -19.47 -57.15 55.29
N GLN A 2 -18.34 -56.47 55.35
CA GLN A 2 -18.17 -55.16 56.00
C GLN A 2 -18.14 -54.06 54.93
N TYR A 3 -18.74 -52.92 55.28
CA TYR A 3 -18.94 -51.66 54.55
C TYR A 3 -17.73 -51.16 53.72
N PHE A 4 -17.98 -50.42 52.63
CA PHE A 4 -17.69 -48.97 52.52
C PHE A 4 -18.06 -48.41 51.13
N LEU A 5 -18.93 -47.40 51.09
CA LEU A 5 -19.05 -46.43 50.00
C LEU A 5 -17.81 -45.51 50.03
N THR A 6 -17.21 -45.20 48.87
CA THR A 6 -16.33 -44.03 48.73
C THR A 6 -16.53 -43.33 47.38
N SER A 7 -16.45 -42.00 47.47
CA SER A 7 -16.91 -40.97 46.53
C SER A 7 -15.96 -40.66 45.36
N LEU A 8 -16.53 -40.06 44.32
CA LEU A 8 -15.89 -39.33 43.22
C LEU A 8 -14.80 -38.35 43.67
N ALA A 9 -13.70 -38.28 42.92
CA ALA A 9 -12.85 -37.10 42.81
C ALA A 9 -12.48 -36.88 41.32
N ALA A 10 -13.05 -35.84 40.72
CA ALA A 10 -12.69 -35.36 39.38
C ALA A 10 -11.44 -34.48 39.49
N LEU A 11 -10.36 -34.87 38.80
CA LEU A 11 -9.12 -34.11 38.72
C LEU A 11 -9.25 -33.05 37.62
N SER A 12 -9.57 -31.81 38.01
CA SER A 12 -9.59 -30.68 37.08
C SER A 12 -8.16 -30.17 36.87
N TRP A 13 -7.62 -30.34 35.66
CA TRP A 13 -6.32 -29.78 35.26
C TRP A 13 -6.49 -28.29 34.96
N THR A 14 -6.06 -27.43 35.87
CA THR A 14 -5.84 -26.01 35.57
C THR A 14 -4.55 -25.85 34.80
N VAL A 15 -4.65 -25.59 33.49
CA VAL A 15 -3.51 -25.16 32.67
C VAL A 15 -3.16 -23.73 33.08
N MET A 16 -2.06 -23.54 33.80
CA MET A 16 -1.51 -22.20 34.02
C MET A 16 -0.80 -21.79 32.73
N SER A 17 -1.39 -20.86 31.98
CA SER A 17 -0.70 -20.19 30.87
C SER A 17 0.45 -19.36 31.42
N VAL A 18 1.69 -19.80 31.17
CA VAL A 18 2.87 -18.96 31.40
C VAL A 18 2.91 -17.94 30.26
N ASN A 19 2.49 -16.70 30.53
CA ASN A 19 2.66 -15.63 29.55
C ASN A 19 4.16 -15.31 29.45
N ALA A 20 4.79 -15.77 28.36
CA ALA A 20 6.17 -15.42 27.99
C ALA A 20 6.32 -13.89 27.88
N GLN A 21 7.54 -13.37 28.01
CA GLN A 21 7.80 -11.94 27.82
C GLN A 21 7.54 -11.54 26.35
N ALA A 22 7.00 -10.34 26.14
CA ALA A 22 6.83 -9.76 24.81
C ALA A 22 8.22 -9.45 24.25
N ALA A 23 8.49 -9.94 23.04
CA ALA A 23 9.72 -9.62 22.30
C ALA A 23 9.84 -8.10 22.10
N LEU A 24 11.05 -7.63 21.75
CA LEU A 24 11.24 -6.24 21.35
C LEU A 24 10.27 -5.90 20.19
N TYR A 25 9.58 -4.77 20.30
CA TYR A 25 8.49 -4.33 19.43
C TYR A 25 7.20 -5.19 19.48
N GLY A 26 7.12 -6.18 20.37
CA GLY A 26 5.91 -6.95 20.62
C GLY A 26 4.87 -6.16 21.42
N GLN A 27 3.59 -6.51 21.25
CA GLN A 27 2.51 -5.95 22.08
C GLN A 27 2.66 -6.40 23.53
N CYS A 28 2.61 -5.45 24.44
CA CYS A 28 2.79 -5.65 25.88
C CYS A 28 1.62 -5.11 26.71
N GLY A 29 0.54 -4.66 26.07
CA GLY A 29 -0.64 -4.13 26.77
C GLY A 29 -1.73 -3.64 25.82
N GLY A 30 -2.87 -3.28 26.41
CA GLY A 30 -4.07 -2.83 25.70
C GLY A 30 -5.36 -3.42 26.26
N ILE A 31 -6.48 -2.72 26.13
CA ILE A 31 -7.83 -3.23 26.43
C ILE A 31 -8.08 -4.48 25.57
N GLY A 32 -8.40 -5.59 26.23
CA GLY A 32 -8.66 -6.89 25.58
C GLY A 32 -7.42 -7.72 25.28
N TRP A 33 -6.21 -7.21 25.55
CA TRP A 33 -4.96 -7.97 25.38
C TRP A 33 -4.83 -9.05 26.46
N THR A 34 -4.70 -10.32 26.04
CA THR A 34 -4.53 -11.48 26.93
C THR A 34 -3.10 -12.05 26.91
N GLY A 35 -2.22 -11.50 26.08
CA GLY A 35 -0.85 -11.95 25.91
C GLY A 35 0.14 -11.39 26.93
N ALA A 36 1.41 -11.40 26.55
CA ALA A 36 2.52 -10.94 27.36
C ALA A 36 2.34 -9.48 27.82
N THR A 37 2.51 -9.17 29.11
CA THR A 37 2.43 -7.79 29.63
C THR A 37 3.77 -7.22 30.07
N THR A 38 4.82 -8.04 29.99
CA THR A 38 6.20 -7.68 30.38
C THR A 38 7.09 -7.86 29.16
N CYS A 39 7.99 -6.91 28.93
CA CYS A 39 8.90 -6.94 27.80
C CYS A 39 10.18 -7.74 28.09
N VAL A 40 10.85 -8.23 27.05
CA VAL A 40 12.19 -8.82 27.16
C VAL A 40 13.19 -7.81 27.74
N SER A 41 14.24 -8.32 28.40
CA SER A 41 15.27 -7.50 29.03
C SER A 41 15.84 -6.46 28.05
N GLY A 42 16.00 -5.21 28.51
CA GLY A 42 16.46 -4.08 27.70
C GLY A 42 15.35 -3.30 26.99
N SER A 43 14.09 -3.65 27.22
CA SER A 43 12.93 -2.93 26.69
C SER A 43 11.85 -2.67 27.75
N VAL A 44 11.05 -1.63 27.52
CA VAL A 44 9.99 -1.16 28.41
C VAL A 44 8.67 -1.15 27.64
N CYS A 45 7.62 -1.63 28.31
CA CYS A 45 6.28 -1.57 27.76
C CYS A 45 5.81 -0.11 27.71
N THR A 46 5.83 0.47 26.52
CA THR A 46 5.50 1.87 26.29
C THR A 46 4.05 1.96 25.83
N TYR A 47 3.27 2.77 26.54
CA TYR A 47 1.86 3.00 26.20
C TYR A 47 1.74 3.65 24.82
N GLY A 48 0.96 3.03 23.93
CA GLY A 48 0.60 3.63 22.64
C GLY A 48 -0.79 4.26 22.71
N ASN A 49 -1.81 3.44 22.99
CA ASN A 49 -3.19 3.86 23.17
C ASN A 49 -3.97 2.87 24.06
N ALA A 50 -5.27 3.12 24.26
CA ALA A 50 -6.11 2.32 25.13
C ALA A 50 -6.14 0.82 24.77
N TYR A 51 -5.95 0.45 23.51
CA TYR A 51 -5.99 -0.93 23.01
C TYR A 51 -4.61 -1.52 22.71
N TYR A 52 -3.52 -0.74 22.85
CA TYR A 52 -2.19 -1.18 22.43
C TYR A 52 -1.04 -0.48 23.19
N SER A 53 -0.13 -1.28 23.74
CA SER A 53 1.18 -0.87 24.26
C SER A 53 2.26 -1.75 23.65
N GLN A 54 3.47 -1.23 23.42
CA GLN A 54 4.55 -1.93 22.72
C GLN A 54 5.86 -1.94 23.51
N CYS A 55 6.63 -3.03 23.42
CA CYS A 55 7.98 -3.09 23.96
C CYS A 55 8.96 -2.25 23.12
N LEU A 56 9.46 -1.16 23.67
CA LEU A 56 10.47 -0.31 23.03
C LEU A 56 11.79 -0.34 23.81
N PRO A 57 12.96 -0.12 23.18
CA PRO A 57 14.24 -0.08 23.90
C PRO A 57 14.23 0.95 25.04
N GLY A 58 14.67 0.56 26.24
CA GLY A 58 14.73 1.45 27.40
C GLY A 58 15.12 0.74 28.70
N THR A 59 15.72 1.46 29.64
CA THR A 59 16.05 0.96 30.99
C THR A 59 14.90 1.27 31.95
N SER A 60 14.29 0.25 32.54
CA SER A 60 13.15 0.42 33.44
C SER A 60 13.55 1.13 34.74
N THR A 61 12.88 2.25 35.05
CA THR A 61 12.77 2.75 36.42
C THR A 61 11.33 2.48 36.86
N ALA A 62 11.13 1.48 37.71
CA ALA A 62 9.79 1.07 38.14
C ALA A 62 9.11 2.18 38.97
N THR A 63 7.90 2.59 38.58
CA THR A 63 6.97 3.29 39.48
C THR A 63 5.58 2.69 39.27
N SER A 64 5.12 1.90 40.24
CA SER A 64 3.76 1.37 40.30
C SER A 64 2.77 2.49 40.61
N THR A 65 1.69 2.58 39.86
CA THR A 65 0.50 3.35 40.26
C THR A 65 -0.77 2.50 40.19
N THR A 66 -1.47 2.54 41.31
CA THR A 66 -2.59 1.72 41.77
C THR A 66 -3.90 2.03 41.02
N THR A 67 -4.70 0.99 40.82
CA THR A 67 -6.07 0.96 40.29
C THR A 67 -7.06 1.75 41.14
N THR A 68 -8.03 2.42 40.50
CA THR A 68 -9.32 2.77 41.12
C THR A 68 -10.43 2.55 40.11
N GLY A 69 -11.35 1.62 40.41
CA GLY A 69 -12.50 1.28 39.59
C GLY A 69 -13.67 2.22 39.83
N THR A 70 -14.49 2.44 38.80
CA THR A 70 -15.73 3.20 38.91
C THR A 70 -16.90 2.38 38.36
N THR A 71 -17.94 2.35 39.19
CA THR A 71 -19.18 1.57 39.15
C THR A 71 -20.16 1.95 38.05
N THR A 72 -20.81 0.93 37.50
CA THR A 72 -21.99 0.97 36.64
C THR A 72 -23.22 1.53 37.40
N SER A 73 -24.02 2.36 36.75
CA SER A 73 -25.39 2.64 37.19
C SER A 73 -26.33 2.67 35.99
N SER A 74 -27.39 1.87 36.12
CA SER A 74 -28.49 1.68 35.20
C SER A 74 -29.59 2.72 35.46
N THR A 75 -30.12 3.31 34.39
CA THR A 75 -31.43 3.99 34.43
C THR A 75 -32.22 3.68 33.17
N THR A 76 -33.36 3.04 33.38
CA THR A 76 -34.47 2.86 32.45
C THR A 76 -35.22 4.18 32.26
N SER A 77 -35.72 4.46 31.05
CA SER A 77 -37.16 4.73 30.77
C SER A 77 -37.43 5.45 29.44
N LYS A 78 -38.45 4.91 28.76
CA LYS A 78 -39.53 5.52 27.97
C LYS A 78 -39.35 5.86 26.48
N SER A 79 -40.13 5.08 25.73
CA SER A 79 -40.71 5.25 24.40
C SER A 79 -41.11 6.68 24.04
N GLY A 80 -40.63 7.14 22.89
CA GLY A 80 -41.04 8.35 22.19
C GLY A 80 -41.15 8.06 20.70
N THR A 81 -42.32 8.34 20.15
CA THR A 81 -42.83 8.09 18.80
C THR A 81 -41.92 8.61 17.68
N THR A 82 -41.57 7.76 16.71
CA THR A 82 -40.80 8.12 15.51
C THR A 82 -41.75 8.67 14.43
N THR A 83 -41.55 9.93 14.04
CA THR A 83 -42.12 10.50 12.80
C THR A 83 -41.07 10.43 11.71
N THR A 84 -41.42 9.77 10.61
CA THR A 84 -40.59 9.56 9.43
C THR A 84 -40.45 10.87 8.64
N THR A 85 -39.24 11.41 8.55
CA THR A 85 -38.88 12.42 7.54
C THR A 85 -37.63 11.98 6.80
N THR A 86 -37.82 11.69 5.52
CA THR A 86 -36.80 11.39 4.52
C THR A 86 -35.80 12.56 4.43
N ALA A 87 -34.56 12.35 4.85
CA ALA A 87 -33.46 13.29 4.66
C ALA A 87 -32.54 12.79 3.55
N THR A 88 -32.54 13.53 2.44
CA THR A 88 -31.62 13.37 1.32
C THR A 88 -30.19 13.63 1.79
N SER A 89 -29.35 12.60 1.74
CA SER A 89 -27.93 12.65 2.05
C SER A 89 -27.17 13.46 1.00
N THR A 90 -26.89 14.73 1.30
CA THR A 90 -25.86 15.51 0.60
C THR A 90 -24.56 15.36 1.37
N THR A 91 -23.65 14.55 0.82
CA THR A 91 -22.28 14.39 1.30
C THR A 91 -21.51 15.69 1.10
N THR A 92 -21.38 16.48 2.17
CA THR A 92 -20.53 17.67 2.16
C THR A 92 -19.08 17.20 2.36
N ALA A 93 -18.22 17.48 1.37
CA ALA A 93 -16.79 17.21 1.43
C ALA A 93 -16.18 17.94 2.66
N VAL A 94 -15.62 17.17 3.59
CA VAL A 94 -14.89 17.73 4.75
C VAL A 94 -13.66 18.45 4.22
N THR A 95 -13.73 19.77 4.19
CA THR A 95 -12.63 20.63 3.73
C THR A 95 -11.87 21.06 4.98
N THR A 96 -10.79 20.36 5.33
CA THR A 96 -9.89 20.78 6.40
C THR A 96 -8.96 21.87 5.86
N THR A 97 -9.23 23.13 6.20
CA THR A 97 -8.33 24.25 5.96
C THR A 97 -7.15 24.17 6.93
N GLY A 98 -6.04 23.58 6.49
CA GLY A 98 -4.76 23.58 7.19
C GLY A 98 -3.85 24.74 6.75
N ALA A 99 -2.63 24.80 7.30
CA ALA A 99 -1.60 25.77 6.91
C ALA A 99 -1.27 25.78 5.40
N CYS A 100 -1.62 24.69 4.69
CA CYS A 100 -1.45 24.52 3.25
C CYS A 100 -2.72 24.83 2.42
N GLY A 101 -3.74 25.43 3.01
CA GLY A 101 -5.04 25.63 2.38
C GLY A 101 -5.87 24.35 2.31
N THR A 102 -6.72 24.23 1.29
CA THR A 102 -7.62 23.09 1.12
C THR A 102 -6.88 21.83 0.68
N PHE A 103 -6.94 20.78 1.51
CA PHE A 103 -6.39 19.46 1.20
C PHE A 103 -7.46 18.55 0.55
N GLY A 104 -7.68 18.74 -0.76
CA GLY A 104 -8.67 18.00 -1.56
C GLY A 104 -8.06 16.96 -2.50
N ASN A 105 -8.87 16.46 -3.46
CA ASN A 105 -8.42 15.55 -4.51
C ASN A 105 -7.28 16.22 -5.31
N PRO A 106 -6.07 15.62 -5.36
CA PRO A 106 -4.91 16.24 -6.01
C PRO A 106 -5.04 16.35 -7.53
N TYR A 107 -5.94 15.62 -8.17
CA TYR A 107 -6.11 15.59 -9.63
C TYR A 107 -7.10 16.64 -10.17
N THR A 108 -7.97 17.20 -9.31
CA THR A 108 -8.98 18.16 -9.76
C THR A 108 -8.33 19.44 -10.30
N GLY A 109 -8.52 19.72 -11.59
CA GLY A 109 -8.04 20.92 -12.27
C GLY A 109 -6.55 20.88 -12.65
N TYR A 110 -5.92 19.71 -12.59
CA TYR A 110 -4.51 19.52 -12.88
C TYR A 110 -4.31 18.48 -13.99
N THR A 111 -3.20 18.60 -14.72
CA THR A 111 -2.77 17.64 -15.73
C THR A 111 -1.58 16.86 -15.22
N ALA A 112 -1.62 15.54 -15.33
CA ALA A 112 -0.49 14.70 -14.96
C ALA A 112 0.65 14.86 -15.98
N TYR A 113 1.85 15.07 -15.45
CA TYR A 113 3.09 15.16 -16.19
C TYR A 113 3.40 13.83 -16.91
N LEU A 114 3.84 13.91 -18.16
CA LEU A 114 4.31 12.74 -18.90
C LEU A 114 5.76 12.46 -18.52
N SER A 115 6.03 11.29 -17.94
CA SER A 115 7.38 10.88 -17.53
C SER A 115 8.32 10.84 -18.75
N PRO A 116 9.38 11.69 -18.81
CA PRO A 116 10.34 11.65 -19.91
C PRO A 116 11.10 10.32 -19.94
N TYR A 117 11.25 9.66 -18.79
CA TYR A 117 11.88 8.35 -18.69
C TYR A 117 11.09 7.31 -19.50
N TYR A 118 9.79 7.15 -19.20
CA TYR A 118 8.96 6.17 -19.91
C TYR A 118 8.74 6.56 -21.37
N VAL A 119 8.59 7.84 -21.68
CA VAL A 119 8.51 8.32 -23.08
C VAL A 119 9.77 7.92 -23.86
N ALA A 120 10.96 8.01 -23.25
CA ALA A 120 12.20 7.59 -23.90
C ALA A 120 12.25 6.08 -24.14
N GLU A 121 11.81 5.26 -23.18
CA GLU A 121 11.73 3.80 -23.36
C GLU A 121 10.77 3.42 -24.49
N VAL A 122 9.57 4.01 -24.52
CA VAL A 122 8.59 3.75 -25.59
C VAL A 122 9.12 4.20 -26.95
N ASN A 123 9.81 5.35 -27.02
CA ASN A 123 10.43 5.81 -28.27
C ASN A 123 11.55 4.86 -28.73
N ALA A 124 12.33 4.30 -27.81
CA ALA A 124 13.34 3.30 -28.13
C ALA A 124 12.69 2.00 -28.65
N ALA A 125 11.60 1.55 -28.02
CA ALA A 125 10.81 0.41 -28.48
C ALA A 125 10.26 0.61 -29.91
N ILE A 126 9.65 1.78 -30.18
CA ILE A 126 9.13 2.15 -31.51
C ILE A 126 10.23 2.07 -32.58
N ALA A 127 11.47 2.42 -32.25
CA ALA A 127 12.59 2.39 -33.19
C ALA A 127 12.94 0.96 -33.63
N THR A 128 12.76 -0.04 -32.76
CA THR A 128 13.04 -1.46 -33.06
C THR A 128 11.81 -2.25 -33.52
N MET A 129 10.61 -1.76 -33.22
CA MET A 129 9.35 -2.38 -33.60
C MET A 129 9.20 -2.49 -35.12
N THR A 130 8.55 -3.55 -35.62
CA THR A 130 8.35 -3.77 -37.06
C THR A 130 6.91 -3.55 -37.52
N ASP A 131 5.93 -3.87 -36.66
CA ASP A 131 4.51 -3.69 -36.96
C ASP A 131 4.11 -2.20 -36.90
N ALA A 132 3.63 -1.66 -38.02
CA ALA A 132 3.25 -0.24 -38.13
C ALA A 132 2.01 0.13 -37.29
N THR A 133 1.11 -0.81 -37.06
CA THR A 133 -0.07 -0.62 -36.19
C THR A 133 0.39 -0.53 -34.74
N LEU A 134 1.28 -1.43 -34.31
CA LEU A 134 1.85 -1.37 -32.96
C LEU A 134 2.67 -0.09 -32.75
N LYS A 135 3.42 0.41 -33.75
CA LYS A 135 4.11 1.71 -33.63
C LYS A 135 3.15 2.85 -33.35
N THR A 136 2.00 2.86 -34.03
CA THR A 136 0.97 3.89 -33.84
C THR A 136 0.38 3.80 -32.43
N LYS A 137 0.07 2.59 -31.96
CA LYS A 137 -0.43 2.35 -30.60
C LYS A 137 0.61 2.72 -29.54
N ALA A 138 1.88 2.38 -29.75
CA ALA A 138 3.00 2.72 -28.86
C ALA A 138 3.16 4.25 -28.74
N ALA A 139 3.10 4.97 -29.87
CA ALA A 139 3.14 6.43 -29.86
C ALA A 139 1.95 7.08 -29.13
N ALA A 140 0.79 6.41 -29.11
CA ALA A 140 -0.34 6.82 -28.29
C ALA A 140 -0.13 6.48 -26.80
N ALA A 141 0.44 5.31 -26.48
CA ALA A 141 0.78 4.90 -25.12
C ALA A 141 1.79 5.86 -24.46
N ALA A 142 2.76 6.38 -25.20
CA ALA A 142 3.70 7.40 -24.72
C ALA A 142 3.03 8.71 -24.26
N LYS A 143 1.75 8.94 -24.63
CA LYS A 143 0.97 10.12 -24.23
C LYS A 143 0.08 9.86 -23.02
N VAL A 144 0.13 8.65 -22.43
CA VAL A 144 -0.62 8.32 -21.22
C VAL A 144 0.28 8.56 -20.01
N PRO A 145 -0.14 9.39 -19.04
CA PRO A 145 0.67 9.67 -17.86
C PRO A 145 0.79 8.43 -16.98
N ASN A 146 1.97 8.19 -16.43
CA ASN A 146 2.23 7.16 -15.44
C ASN A 146 3.10 7.69 -14.30
N PHE A 147 3.32 6.86 -13.29
CA PHE A 147 4.19 7.19 -12.17
C PHE A 147 5.65 6.90 -12.51
N THR A 148 6.55 7.80 -12.08
CA THR A 148 8.00 7.57 -12.18
C THR A 148 8.54 6.97 -10.90
N TRP A 149 9.21 5.83 -11.00
CA TRP A 149 9.68 5.07 -9.85
C TRP A 149 11.07 5.53 -9.40
N PHE A 150 11.17 5.95 -8.14
CA PHE A 150 12.43 6.22 -7.46
C PHE A 150 12.83 4.98 -6.65
N ASP A 151 13.11 3.90 -7.36
CA ASP A 151 13.43 2.57 -6.82
C ASP A 151 14.90 2.38 -6.45
N THR A 152 15.69 3.46 -6.55
CA THR A 152 17.07 3.61 -6.07
C THR A 152 17.35 5.11 -5.79
N ALA A 153 18.25 5.42 -4.86
CA ALA A 153 18.77 6.77 -4.62
C ALA A 153 19.46 7.38 -5.84
N ALA A 154 20.05 6.57 -6.72
CA ALA A 154 20.67 7.05 -7.95
C ALA A 154 19.67 7.77 -8.87
N LYS A 155 18.37 7.46 -8.77
CA LYS A 155 17.32 8.15 -9.54
C LYS A 155 16.91 9.49 -8.92
N VAL A 156 17.08 9.72 -7.62
CA VAL A 156 16.59 10.94 -6.93
C VAL A 156 17.00 12.25 -7.61
N PRO A 157 18.24 12.43 -8.12
CA PRO A 157 18.60 13.66 -8.83
C PRO A 157 17.73 13.96 -10.06
N THR A 158 17.14 12.96 -10.73
CA THR A 158 16.28 13.18 -11.89
C THR A 158 14.94 13.84 -11.52
N LEU A 159 14.51 13.76 -10.26
CA LEU A 159 13.32 14.44 -9.76
C LEU A 159 13.41 15.95 -9.94
N ALA A 160 14.59 16.53 -9.69
CA ALA A 160 14.80 17.96 -9.87
C ALA A 160 14.61 18.37 -11.34
N THR A 161 15.09 17.54 -12.28
CA THR A 161 14.88 17.73 -13.72
C THR A 161 13.41 17.66 -14.09
N TYR A 162 12.67 16.67 -13.58
CA TYR A 162 11.24 16.51 -13.88
C TYR A 162 10.40 17.65 -13.29
N LEU A 163 10.68 18.08 -12.06
CA LEU A 163 9.96 19.21 -11.46
C LEU A 163 10.29 20.54 -12.15
N ALA A 164 11.54 20.74 -12.60
CA ALA A 164 11.92 21.91 -13.39
C ALA A 164 11.21 21.94 -14.75
N ASP A 165 11.16 20.81 -15.44
CA ASP A 165 10.47 20.69 -16.72
C ASP A 165 8.95 20.87 -16.55
N ALA A 166 8.32 20.19 -15.58
CA ALA A 166 6.91 20.36 -15.25
C ALA A 166 6.56 21.82 -14.93
N LYS A 167 7.42 22.52 -14.17
CA LYS A 167 7.25 23.96 -13.90
C LYS A 167 7.30 24.81 -15.18
N SER A 168 8.13 24.43 -16.14
CA SER A 168 8.24 25.14 -17.42
C SER A 168 7.01 24.97 -18.32
N GLN A 169 6.26 23.87 -18.17
CA GLN A 169 5.03 23.58 -18.91
C GLN A 169 3.81 24.37 -18.42
N GLY A 170 3.94 25.08 -17.29
CA GLY A 170 2.94 26.00 -16.77
C GLY A 170 2.46 25.66 -15.36
N SER A 171 1.36 26.29 -14.96
CA SER A 171 0.70 26.00 -13.69
C SER A 171 -0.25 24.80 -13.82
N ASN A 172 -0.55 24.15 -12.70
CA ASN A 172 -1.47 23.01 -12.62
C ASN A 172 -0.95 21.68 -13.23
N ILE A 173 0.36 21.46 -13.18
CA ILE A 173 0.96 20.15 -13.50
C ILE A 173 1.16 19.34 -12.22
N ILE A 174 0.86 18.03 -12.29
CA ILE A 174 1.19 17.05 -11.24
C ILE A 174 2.35 16.17 -11.72
N VAL A 175 3.41 16.11 -10.95
CA VAL A 175 4.43 15.05 -11.09
C VAL A 175 4.03 13.87 -10.21
N GLN A 176 3.93 12.69 -10.82
CA GLN A 176 3.54 11.44 -10.16
C GLN A 176 4.77 10.58 -9.90
N ILE A 177 5.03 10.24 -8.64
CA ILE A 177 6.24 9.52 -8.23
C ILE A 177 5.90 8.29 -7.39
N VAL A 178 6.75 7.27 -7.44
CA VAL A 178 6.74 6.18 -6.46
C VAL A 178 7.99 6.27 -5.60
N ILE A 179 7.80 6.33 -4.29
CA ILE A 179 8.85 6.15 -3.29
C ILE A 179 8.93 4.64 -3.04
N TYR A 180 10.04 4.00 -3.35
CA TYR A 180 10.12 2.54 -3.33
C TYR A 180 11.55 2.05 -3.09
N ASP A 181 12.12 2.32 -1.92
CA ASP A 181 13.53 1.96 -1.67
C ASP A 181 13.77 1.44 -0.25
N LEU A 182 12.74 0.90 0.41
CA LEU A 182 12.87 0.37 1.77
C LEU A 182 14.06 -0.60 1.93
N PRO A 183 14.75 -0.59 3.09
CA PRO A 183 15.76 -1.60 3.38
C PRO A 183 15.12 -2.97 3.52
N ASN A 184 15.74 -4.00 2.94
CA ASN A 184 15.15 -5.33 2.79
C ASN A 184 13.80 -5.27 2.05
N ARG A 185 13.71 -4.47 0.98
CA ARG A 185 12.52 -4.34 0.14
C ARG A 185 11.99 -5.69 -0.34
N ASP A 186 10.67 -5.77 -0.52
CA ASP A 186 9.95 -6.94 -1.03
C ASP A 186 10.20 -8.20 -0.19
N CYS A 187 9.97 -8.10 1.12
CA CYS A 187 10.35 -9.14 2.08
C CYS A 187 9.76 -10.54 1.82
N HIS A 188 8.73 -10.65 0.97
CA HIS A 188 8.10 -11.91 0.59
C HIS A 188 8.32 -12.29 -0.89
N ALA A 189 9.18 -11.56 -1.60
CA ALA A 189 9.55 -11.85 -2.98
C ALA A 189 11.09 -11.82 -3.16
N LEU A 190 11.57 -12.41 -4.24
CA LEU A 190 13.00 -12.38 -4.61
C LEU A 190 13.29 -11.46 -5.82
N ALA A 191 12.26 -11.09 -6.58
CA ALA A 191 12.40 -10.17 -7.70
C ALA A 191 12.36 -8.71 -7.20
N SER A 192 13.47 -8.26 -6.61
CA SER A 192 13.61 -6.88 -6.14
C SER A 192 14.97 -6.28 -6.52
N ASN A 193 14.97 -5.01 -6.92
CA ASN A 193 16.20 -4.22 -7.11
C ASN A 193 16.61 -3.44 -5.84
N GLY A 194 16.03 -3.71 -4.66
CA GLY A 194 16.32 -2.96 -3.43
C GLY A 194 17.81 -2.90 -3.11
N GLU A 195 18.35 -1.69 -2.92
CA GLU A 195 19.78 -1.49 -2.71
C GLU A 195 20.19 -1.42 -1.23
N TYR A 196 19.23 -1.20 -0.33
CA TYR A 196 19.48 -1.13 1.11
C TYR A 196 19.16 -2.44 1.82
N THR A 197 19.99 -2.76 2.82
CA THR A 197 19.69 -3.82 3.77
C THR A 197 19.78 -3.28 5.20
N ILE A 198 18.95 -3.80 6.09
CA ILE A 198 18.92 -3.42 7.51
C ILE A 198 20.31 -3.65 8.14
N ALA A 199 20.97 -4.75 7.78
CA ALA A 199 22.31 -5.10 8.26
C ALA A 199 23.39 -4.07 7.84
N ASN A 200 23.19 -3.37 6.73
CA ASN A 200 24.15 -2.42 6.17
C ASN A 200 23.65 -0.97 6.31
N ASN A 201 23.17 -0.60 7.50
CA ASN A 201 22.71 0.77 7.80
C ASN A 201 21.52 1.24 6.95
N GLY A 202 20.71 0.32 6.45
CA GLY A 202 19.67 0.61 5.47
C GLY A 202 18.61 1.61 5.91
N VAL A 203 18.27 1.66 7.22
CA VAL A 203 17.31 2.66 7.74
C VAL A 203 17.86 4.08 7.56
N ALA A 204 19.09 4.35 7.98
CA ALA A 204 19.68 5.68 7.85
C ALA A 204 19.94 6.06 6.37
N LEU A 205 20.28 5.09 5.52
CA LEU A 205 20.39 5.32 4.07
C LEU A 205 19.03 5.69 3.46
N TYR A 206 17.96 5.01 3.89
CA TYR A 206 16.60 5.33 3.47
C TYR A 206 16.15 6.71 3.94
N GLU A 207 16.44 7.09 5.19
CA GLU A 207 16.15 8.43 5.71
C GLU A 207 16.85 9.51 4.87
N ALA A 208 18.14 9.31 4.53
CA ALA A 208 18.88 10.22 3.64
C ALA A 208 18.29 10.28 2.22
N TYR A 209 17.79 9.17 1.70
CA TYR A 209 17.06 9.10 0.44
C TYR A 209 15.77 9.95 0.48
N ILE A 210 14.99 9.86 1.56
CA ILE A 210 13.79 10.69 1.76
C ILE A 210 14.13 12.16 1.96
N ASP A 211 15.19 12.47 2.70
CA ASP A 211 15.67 13.84 2.88
C ASP A 211 16.04 14.49 1.55
N ALA A 212 16.70 13.75 0.66
CA ALA A 212 17.06 14.22 -0.67
C ALA A 212 15.81 14.51 -1.53
N ILE A 213 14.80 13.62 -1.51
CA ILE A 213 13.51 13.85 -2.18
C ILE A 213 12.82 15.11 -1.62
N SER A 214 12.76 15.23 -0.29
CA SER A 214 12.16 16.36 0.42
C SER A 214 12.83 17.69 0.06
N ALA A 215 14.16 17.72 0.05
CA ALA A 215 14.95 18.90 -0.33
C ALA A 215 14.71 19.33 -1.78
N ILE A 216 14.52 18.38 -2.70
CA ILE A 216 14.18 18.67 -4.09
C ILE A 216 12.75 19.24 -4.19
N ILE A 217 11.74 18.58 -3.62
CA ILE A 217 10.34 19.01 -3.71
C ILE A 217 10.13 20.42 -3.13
N THR A 218 10.84 20.75 -2.06
CA THR A 218 10.82 22.07 -1.40
C THR A 218 11.22 23.22 -2.35
N GLN A 219 12.06 22.95 -3.37
CA GLN A 219 12.48 23.96 -4.34
C GLN A 219 11.41 24.27 -5.40
N TYR A 220 10.35 23.46 -5.50
CA TYR A 220 9.30 23.59 -6.52
C TYR A 220 7.89 23.69 -5.90
N PRO A 221 7.63 24.66 -5.00
CA PRO A 221 6.38 24.73 -4.23
C PRO A 221 5.11 24.95 -5.09
N THR A 222 5.26 25.33 -6.35
CA THR A 222 4.16 25.54 -7.30
C THR A 222 3.84 24.31 -8.15
N VAL A 223 4.72 23.30 -8.16
CA VAL A 223 4.49 22.03 -8.88
C VAL A 223 3.87 21.05 -7.92
N ARG A 224 2.72 20.48 -8.25
CA ARG A 224 2.07 19.48 -7.41
C ARG A 224 2.77 18.15 -7.55
N VAL A 225 2.93 17.42 -6.44
CA VAL A 225 3.50 16.08 -6.42
C VAL A 225 2.50 15.12 -5.79
N VAL A 226 2.27 13.98 -6.45
CA VAL A 226 1.54 12.85 -5.89
C VAL A 226 2.51 11.68 -5.77
N ALA A 227 2.63 11.12 -4.57
CA ALA A 227 3.53 10.00 -4.30
C ALA A 227 2.74 8.76 -3.87
N VAL A 228 2.99 7.63 -4.53
CA VAL A 228 2.71 6.31 -3.98
C VAL A 228 3.87 5.93 -3.07
N VAL A 229 3.58 5.48 -1.86
CA VAL A 229 4.59 5.19 -0.84
C VAL A 229 4.70 3.68 -0.63
N GLU A 230 5.88 3.18 -0.98
CA GLU A 230 6.40 1.85 -0.69
C GLU A 230 5.44 0.71 -1.05
N PRO A 231 5.22 0.46 -2.36
CA PRO A 231 4.55 -0.76 -2.84
C PRO A 231 5.07 -2.02 -2.16
N ASP A 232 4.18 -2.99 -1.94
CA ASP A 232 4.51 -4.29 -1.34
C ASP A 232 4.96 -4.22 0.14
N SER A 233 5.02 -3.05 0.78
CA SER A 233 5.57 -2.96 2.15
C SER A 233 4.55 -3.30 3.25
N LEU A 234 3.59 -2.41 3.51
CA LEU A 234 2.65 -2.53 4.62
C LEU A 234 1.69 -3.71 4.44
N ALA A 235 1.36 -4.08 3.20
CA ALA A 235 0.53 -5.26 2.91
C ALA A 235 1.20 -6.56 3.39
N ASN A 236 2.52 -6.70 3.20
CA ASN A 236 3.30 -7.81 3.76
C ASN A 236 3.21 -7.88 5.30
N LEU A 237 3.14 -6.73 5.98
CA LEU A 237 3.00 -6.69 7.45
C LEU A 237 1.61 -7.11 7.94
N VAL A 238 0.61 -7.22 7.06
CA VAL A 238 -0.72 -7.74 7.41
C VAL A 238 -0.76 -9.25 7.31
N THR A 239 -0.21 -9.84 6.23
CA THR A 239 -0.43 -11.27 5.93
C THR A 239 0.82 -12.14 6.02
N ASN A 240 2.02 -11.56 5.91
CA ASN A 240 3.26 -12.31 5.65
C ASN A 240 4.26 -12.23 6.82
N LEU A 241 3.83 -11.86 8.03
CA LEU A 241 4.68 -11.86 9.23
C LEU A 241 5.14 -13.27 9.67
N SER A 242 4.57 -14.33 9.12
CA SER A 242 5.09 -15.70 9.27
C SER A 242 6.35 -15.95 8.44
N ASP A 243 6.60 -15.15 7.40
CA ASP A 243 7.87 -15.16 6.67
C ASP A 243 8.97 -14.51 7.54
N PRO A 244 10.07 -15.22 7.84
CA PRO A 244 11.16 -14.68 8.64
C PRO A 244 11.76 -13.37 8.09
N ASN A 245 11.77 -13.18 6.77
CA ASN A 245 12.29 -11.96 6.15
C ASN A 245 11.37 -10.77 6.44
N CYS A 246 10.05 -10.95 6.35
CA CYS A 246 9.08 -9.91 6.67
C CYS A 246 9.03 -9.62 8.17
N ALA A 247 9.11 -10.65 9.02
CA ALA A 247 9.23 -10.46 10.47
C ALA A 247 10.48 -9.65 10.83
N ALA A 248 11.62 -9.92 10.18
CA ALA A 248 12.86 -9.16 10.39
C ALA A 248 12.77 -7.72 9.84
N ALA A 249 12.01 -7.49 8.77
CA ALA A 249 11.85 -6.18 8.14
C ALA A 249 10.80 -5.28 8.80
N GLN A 250 9.87 -5.85 9.57
CA GLN A 250 8.70 -5.14 10.12
C GLN A 250 9.05 -3.82 10.81
N SER A 251 10.05 -3.81 11.69
CA SER A 251 10.44 -2.61 12.43
C SER A 251 10.99 -1.52 11.48
N ALA A 252 11.80 -1.92 10.50
CA ALA A 252 12.37 -1.00 9.52
C ALA A 252 11.29 -0.43 8.58
N TYR A 253 10.36 -1.27 8.11
CA TYR A 253 9.26 -0.83 7.25
C TYR A 253 8.39 0.21 7.93
N LEU A 254 8.01 -0.03 9.19
CA LEU A 254 7.26 0.94 9.98
C LEU A 254 8.06 2.21 10.21
N THR A 255 9.30 2.11 10.68
CA THR A 255 10.18 3.27 10.95
C THR A 255 10.32 4.16 9.71
N CYS A 256 10.76 3.57 8.61
CA CYS A 256 10.97 4.27 7.35
C CYS A 256 9.68 4.87 6.78
N THR A 257 8.56 4.14 6.79
CA THR A 257 7.28 4.68 6.29
C THR A 257 6.80 5.86 7.15
N THR A 258 6.95 5.78 8.49
CA THR A 258 6.61 6.91 9.36
C THR A 258 7.55 8.09 9.16
N TYR A 259 8.82 7.86 8.79
CA TYR A 259 9.76 8.91 8.41
C TYR A 259 9.32 9.64 7.13
N VAL A 260 8.84 8.92 6.10
CA VAL A 260 8.24 9.54 4.90
C VAL A 260 7.15 10.53 5.29
N LEU A 261 6.25 10.11 6.18
CA LEU A 261 5.11 10.93 6.63
C LEU A 261 5.53 12.16 7.44
N ALA A 262 6.58 12.03 8.26
CA ALA A 262 7.11 13.11 9.08
C ALA A 262 7.94 14.12 8.27
N THR A 263 8.59 13.67 7.19
CA THR A 263 9.53 14.48 6.42
C THR A 263 8.89 15.14 5.19
N LEU A 264 7.95 14.46 4.52
CA LEU A 264 7.28 14.97 3.32
C LEU A 264 6.00 15.73 3.66
N THR A 265 6.15 16.92 4.25
CA THR A 265 5.05 17.74 4.74
C THR A 265 4.74 18.96 3.86
N GLN A 266 5.47 19.17 2.76
CA GLN A 266 5.38 20.36 1.90
C GLN A 266 3.97 20.60 1.35
N CYS A 267 3.52 21.85 1.26
CA CYS A 267 2.16 22.22 0.82
C CYS A 267 1.71 21.65 -0.54
N ASN A 268 2.66 21.29 -1.39
CA ASN A 268 2.44 20.77 -2.74
C ASN A 268 2.53 19.24 -2.88
N ILE A 269 2.65 18.45 -1.80
CA ILE A 269 2.68 16.97 -1.88
C ILE A 269 1.42 16.27 -1.34
N TRP A 270 1.02 15.18 -1.97
CA TRP A 270 -0.02 14.24 -1.53
C TRP A 270 0.54 12.83 -1.53
N LEU A 271 0.37 12.11 -0.42
CA LEU A 271 0.86 10.75 -0.24
C LEU A 271 -0.31 9.76 -0.29
N TYR A 272 -0.14 8.66 -1.01
CA TYR A 272 -0.98 7.47 -0.96
C TYR A 272 -0.12 6.28 -0.54
N LEU A 273 -0.42 5.69 0.62
CA LEU A 273 0.31 4.49 1.08
C LEU A 273 -0.14 3.30 0.23
N ASP A 274 0.78 2.46 -0.23
CA ASP A 274 0.38 1.23 -0.91
C ASP A 274 -0.41 0.32 0.03
N ALA A 275 -1.50 -0.23 -0.48
CA ALA A 275 -2.41 -1.10 0.25
C ALA A 275 -2.70 -2.40 -0.50
N GLY A 276 -1.70 -2.89 -1.24
CA GLY A 276 -1.81 -4.12 -2.03
C GLY A 276 -2.98 -4.05 -3.00
N HIS A 277 -3.79 -5.10 -3.04
CA HIS A 277 -4.92 -5.22 -3.94
C HIS A 277 -6.03 -6.11 -3.35
N ALA A 278 -7.14 -6.22 -4.06
CA ALA A 278 -8.31 -6.99 -3.67
C ALA A 278 -7.95 -8.43 -3.25
N GLY A 279 -7.25 -9.16 -4.11
CA GLY A 279 -6.77 -10.52 -3.81
C GLY A 279 -5.73 -10.69 -2.69
N TRP A 280 -5.35 -9.61 -2.03
CA TRP A 280 -4.39 -9.63 -0.94
C TRP A 280 -5.01 -9.13 0.36
N LEU A 281 -5.34 -7.84 0.44
CA LEU A 281 -5.93 -7.24 1.65
C LEU A 281 -7.46 -7.12 1.56
N GLY A 282 -8.04 -7.37 0.39
CA GLY A 282 -9.48 -7.36 0.16
C GLY A 282 -10.22 -8.54 0.76
N TRP A 283 -9.55 -9.65 1.05
CA TRP A 283 -10.17 -10.76 1.77
C TRP A 283 -10.86 -10.27 3.05
N PRO A 284 -12.11 -10.67 3.35
CA PRO A 284 -12.86 -10.14 4.49
C PRO A 284 -12.14 -10.23 5.84
N ALA A 285 -11.33 -11.27 6.04
CA ALA A 285 -10.52 -11.45 7.24
C ALA A 285 -9.36 -10.44 7.37
N ASN A 286 -8.88 -9.88 6.25
CA ASN A 286 -7.73 -8.98 6.18
C ASN A 286 -8.14 -7.50 6.28
N ILE A 287 -9.40 -7.15 5.98
CA ILE A 287 -9.91 -5.76 6.03
C ILE A 287 -9.69 -5.10 7.40
N GLY A 288 -10.04 -5.78 8.49
CA GLY A 288 -9.90 -5.25 9.86
C GLY A 288 -8.43 -5.00 10.27
N PRO A 289 -7.55 -6.02 10.15
CA PRO A 289 -6.11 -5.87 10.37
C PRO A 289 -5.46 -4.79 9.50
N ALA A 290 -5.77 -4.75 8.20
CA ALA A 290 -5.29 -3.72 7.29
C ALA A 290 -5.72 -2.32 7.74
N ALA A 291 -7.01 -2.13 8.04
CA ALA A 291 -7.52 -0.85 8.50
C ALA A 291 -6.86 -0.38 9.81
N THR A 292 -6.51 -1.31 10.69
CA THR A 292 -5.80 -1.03 11.95
C THR A 292 -4.38 -0.53 11.65
N LEU A 293 -3.62 -1.27 10.84
CA LEU A 293 -2.25 -0.94 10.49
C LEU A 293 -2.15 0.43 9.78
N PHE A 294 -2.94 0.64 8.72
CA PHE A 294 -2.89 1.90 7.96
C PHE A 294 -3.31 3.10 8.81
N THR A 295 -4.29 2.93 9.71
CA THR A 295 -4.67 4.00 10.62
C THR A 295 -3.58 4.31 11.64
N GLN A 296 -2.87 3.29 12.14
CA GLN A 296 -1.73 3.49 13.03
C GLN A 296 -0.62 4.29 12.33
N VAL A 297 -0.26 3.90 11.11
CA VAL A 297 0.75 4.62 10.30
C VAL A 297 0.29 6.04 10.01
N TYR A 298 -0.97 6.23 9.59
CA TYR A 298 -1.56 7.56 9.37
C TYR A 298 -1.45 8.48 10.60
N LYS A 299 -1.65 7.94 11.81
CA LYS A 299 -1.60 8.72 13.06
C LYS A 299 -0.18 8.92 13.61
N SER A 300 0.83 8.29 13.03
CA SER A 300 2.22 8.33 13.53
C SER A 300 2.89 9.70 13.40
N ALA A 301 2.44 10.54 12.45
CA ALA A 301 2.96 11.88 12.22
C ALA A 301 1.80 12.88 12.08
N THR A 302 1.96 14.07 12.66
CA THR A 302 1.02 15.19 12.50
C THR A 302 1.81 16.51 12.52
N PRO A 303 1.62 17.41 11.53
CA PRO A 303 0.82 17.21 10.32
C PRO A 303 1.45 16.13 9.42
N ASN A 304 0.63 15.38 8.70
CA ASN A 304 1.07 14.54 7.59
C ASN A 304 0.31 14.91 6.32
N ARG A 305 0.81 14.45 5.16
CA ARG A 305 0.22 14.69 3.84
C ARG A 305 -0.37 13.45 3.20
N VAL A 306 -0.79 12.50 4.03
CA VAL A 306 -1.47 11.28 3.57
C VAL A 306 -2.90 11.62 3.18
N ARG A 307 -3.18 11.45 1.89
CA ARG A 307 -4.52 11.55 1.32
C ARG A 307 -5.29 10.24 1.44
N GLY A 308 -4.58 9.12 1.40
CA GLY A 308 -5.20 7.82 1.51
C GLY A 308 -4.30 6.69 1.06
N LEU A 309 -4.84 5.75 0.29
CA LEU A 309 -4.18 4.51 -0.10
C LEU A 309 -4.12 4.32 -1.63
N ALA A 310 -3.09 3.63 -2.11
CA ALA A 310 -2.98 3.17 -3.49
C ALA A 310 -3.27 1.67 -3.55
N THR A 311 -4.05 1.22 -4.54
CA THR A 311 -4.36 -0.20 -4.72
C THR A 311 -4.05 -0.69 -6.13
N ASN A 312 -3.90 -2.01 -6.27
CA ASN A 312 -3.60 -2.71 -7.52
C ASN A 312 -2.24 -2.36 -8.14
N VAL A 313 -1.36 -1.69 -7.40
CA VAL A 313 -0.04 -1.26 -7.90
C VAL A 313 0.71 -2.46 -8.44
N ALA A 314 1.12 -2.38 -9.72
CA ALA A 314 1.78 -3.48 -10.42
C ALA A 314 1.00 -4.81 -10.48
N ASN A 315 -0.32 -4.80 -10.30
CA ASN A 315 -1.16 -5.98 -10.41
C ASN A 315 -2.13 -5.87 -11.61
N TYR A 316 -3.15 -6.72 -11.67
CA TYR A 316 -3.96 -6.97 -12.87
C TYR A 316 -5.46 -7.01 -12.59
N ASN A 317 -5.89 -6.79 -11.35
CA ASN A 317 -7.31 -6.86 -10.99
C ASN A 317 -8.11 -5.83 -11.80
N ALA A 318 -9.35 -6.17 -12.11
CA ALA A 318 -10.29 -5.22 -12.67
C ALA A 318 -10.64 -4.13 -11.64
N LEU A 319 -11.03 -2.95 -12.13
CA LEU A 319 -11.65 -1.94 -11.29
C LEU A 319 -13.01 -2.42 -10.79
N GLN A 320 -13.84 -2.86 -11.74
CA GLN A 320 -15.23 -3.26 -11.51
C GLN A 320 -15.65 -4.24 -12.59
N VAL A 321 -16.14 -5.42 -12.20
CA VAL A 321 -16.67 -6.43 -13.13
C VAL A 321 -18.01 -6.99 -12.66
N ALA A 322 -18.85 -7.38 -13.63
CA ALA A 322 -20.11 -8.04 -13.35
C ALA A 322 -19.94 -9.52 -12.96
N THR A 323 -18.92 -10.17 -13.53
CA THR A 323 -18.59 -11.57 -13.28
C THR A 323 -17.19 -11.64 -12.71
N ALA A 324 -17.06 -12.28 -11.55
CA ALA A 324 -15.78 -12.51 -10.90
C ALA A 324 -14.84 -13.34 -11.78
N ASP A 325 -13.55 -13.00 -11.77
CA ASP A 325 -12.50 -13.83 -12.35
C ASP A 325 -12.44 -15.15 -11.55
N PRO A 326 -12.40 -16.34 -12.19
CA PRO A 326 -12.36 -17.62 -11.46
C PRO A 326 -11.27 -17.72 -10.39
N ILE A 327 -10.14 -17.01 -10.53
CA ILE A 327 -9.06 -16.99 -9.54
C ILE A 327 -9.47 -16.36 -8.19
N THR A 328 -10.56 -15.60 -8.15
CA THR A 328 -11.05 -14.91 -6.94
C THR A 328 -12.04 -15.74 -6.14
N ALA A 329 -12.24 -17.01 -6.50
CA ALA A 329 -13.22 -17.87 -5.85
C ALA A 329 -12.98 -17.94 -4.33
N GLY A 330 -14.04 -17.64 -3.56
CA GLY A 330 -14.01 -17.61 -2.10
C GLY A 330 -13.85 -16.20 -1.51
N ASP A 331 -13.48 -15.20 -2.31
CA ASP A 331 -13.49 -13.80 -1.90
C ASP A 331 -14.72 -13.07 -2.46
N ASN A 332 -15.42 -12.35 -1.58
CA ASN A 332 -16.54 -11.49 -1.97
C ASN A 332 -16.06 -10.16 -2.55
N ASN A 333 -14.80 -9.78 -2.30
CA ASN A 333 -14.18 -8.57 -2.81
C ASN A 333 -13.28 -8.91 -4.00
N TYR A 334 -13.89 -9.40 -5.09
CA TYR A 334 -13.17 -9.93 -6.25
C TYR A 334 -12.64 -8.87 -7.24
N ASP A 335 -12.92 -7.59 -7.00
CA ASP A 335 -12.38 -6.47 -7.76
C ASP A 335 -12.00 -5.30 -6.84
N GLU A 336 -11.26 -4.33 -7.39
CA GLU A 336 -10.72 -3.23 -6.59
C GLU A 336 -11.82 -2.33 -6.02
N LEU A 337 -12.94 -2.16 -6.71
CA LEU A 337 -14.05 -1.34 -6.22
C LEU A 337 -14.72 -1.97 -5.01
N LEU A 338 -14.93 -3.30 -5.02
CA LEU A 338 -15.46 -4.03 -3.87
C LEU A 338 -14.49 -3.96 -2.68
N TYR A 339 -13.19 -4.15 -2.93
CA TYR A 339 -12.16 -3.99 -1.91
C TYR A 339 -12.19 -2.59 -1.27
N ILE A 340 -12.16 -1.53 -2.09
CA ILE A 340 -12.18 -0.15 -1.61
C ILE A 340 -13.45 0.13 -0.79
N ASN A 341 -14.61 -0.31 -1.28
CA ASN A 341 -15.88 -0.10 -0.57
C ASN A 341 -15.99 -0.89 0.74
N ALA A 342 -15.23 -1.98 0.90
CA ALA A 342 -15.13 -2.70 2.16
C ALA A 342 -14.13 -2.05 3.15
N LEU A 343 -12.99 -1.56 2.64
CA LEU A 343 -11.92 -1.02 3.47
C LEU A 343 -12.17 0.43 3.93
N ALA A 344 -12.64 1.31 3.03
CA ALA A 344 -12.76 2.75 3.30
C ALA A 344 -13.64 3.09 4.52
N PRO A 345 -14.84 2.49 4.72
CA PRO A 345 -15.65 2.76 5.91
C PRO A 345 -14.98 2.33 7.21
N THR A 346 -14.20 1.23 7.17
CA THR A 346 -13.47 0.70 8.32
C THR A 346 -12.33 1.64 8.72
N LEU A 347 -11.57 2.13 7.74
CA LEU A 347 -10.53 3.16 7.95
C LEU A 347 -11.13 4.44 8.55
N ALA A 348 -12.23 4.94 7.98
CA ALA A 348 -12.89 6.15 8.45
C ALA A 348 -13.36 6.01 9.91
N SER A 349 -13.93 4.85 10.26
CA SER A 349 -14.35 4.53 11.63
C SER A 349 -13.19 4.49 12.61
N ASN A 350 -11.99 4.09 12.15
CA ASN A 350 -10.77 4.12 12.94
C ASN A 350 -10.13 5.53 13.03
N GLY A 351 -10.67 6.52 12.29
CA GLY A 351 -10.18 7.89 12.29
C GLY A 351 -9.18 8.20 11.17
N PHE A 352 -9.15 7.39 10.11
CA PHE A 352 -8.43 7.70 8.86
C PHE A 352 -9.43 7.75 7.69
N PRO A 353 -9.96 8.93 7.32
CA PRO A 353 -10.89 9.07 6.21
C PRO A 353 -10.15 9.01 4.86
N ALA A 354 -9.56 7.86 4.55
CA ALA A 354 -8.71 7.65 3.39
C ALA A 354 -9.50 7.73 2.08
N GLN A 355 -8.91 8.38 1.08
CA GLN A 355 -9.29 8.25 -0.33
C GLN A 355 -8.37 7.25 -1.03
N PHE A 356 -8.64 6.93 -2.29
CA PHE A 356 -7.93 5.90 -3.01
C PHE A 356 -7.46 6.38 -4.38
N ILE A 357 -6.36 5.82 -4.85
CA ILE A 357 -6.04 5.74 -6.27
C ILE A 357 -5.84 4.27 -6.63
N THR A 358 -6.20 3.88 -7.85
CA THR A 358 -6.10 2.48 -8.27
C THR A 358 -5.36 2.37 -9.59
N ASP A 359 -4.33 1.53 -9.61
CA ASP A 359 -3.57 1.22 -10.81
C ASP A 359 -4.43 0.39 -11.78
N MET A 360 -4.54 0.84 -13.03
CA MET A 360 -5.21 0.13 -14.12
C MET A 360 -4.27 -0.09 -15.32
N GLY A 361 -2.96 0.12 -15.13
CA GLY A 361 -1.96 0.07 -16.19
C GLY A 361 -1.95 -1.24 -16.97
N ARG A 362 -2.25 -2.36 -16.33
CA ARG A 362 -2.19 -3.71 -16.94
C ARG A 362 -3.48 -4.52 -16.82
N SER A 363 -4.58 -3.85 -16.47
CA SER A 363 -5.87 -4.50 -16.16
C SER A 363 -6.83 -4.60 -17.36
N GLY A 364 -6.36 -4.39 -18.60
CA GLY A 364 -7.23 -4.38 -19.78
C GLY A 364 -7.87 -5.74 -20.10
N VAL A 365 -7.22 -6.84 -19.69
CA VAL A 365 -7.69 -8.21 -19.90
C VAL A 365 -7.78 -8.92 -18.56
N GLN A 366 -8.90 -9.60 -18.33
CA GLN A 366 -9.20 -10.37 -17.12
C GLN A 366 -9.28 -11.86 -17.46
N GLY A 367 -9.22 -12.75 -16.46
CA GLY A 367 -9.26 -14.21 -16.69
C GLY A 367 -7.97 -14.77 -17.31
N ILE A 368 -6.83 -14.12 -17.05
CA ILE A 368 -5.52 -14.43 -17.65
C ILE A 368 -4.51 -15.07 -16.69
N ARG A 369 -4.89 -15.25 -15.42
CA ARG A 369 -4.04 -15.87 -14.39
C ARG A 369 -4.51 -17.26 -14.03
N VAL A 370 -3.59 -18.10 -13.59
CA VAL A 370 -3.88 -19.43 -13.05
C VAL A 370 -4.25 -19.35 -11.57
N ALA A 371 -3.53 -18.54 -10.80
CA ALA A 371 -3.82 -18.22 -9.41
C ALA A 371 -3.77 -16.70 -9.17
N TRP A 372 -4.51 -16.22 -8.17
CA TRP A 372 -4.57 -14.78 -7.89
C TRP A 372 -3.23 -14.20 -7.43
N GLY A 373 -2.42 -15.02 -6.77
CA GLY A 373 -1.05 -14.69 -6.34
C GLY A 373 -0.02 -14.70 -7.47
N ASP A 374 -0.40 -15.06 -8.70
CA ASP A 374 0.52 -14.99 -9.84
C ASP A 374 0.62 -13.51 -10.27
N TRP A 375 1.80 -12.91 -10.09
CA TRP A 375 2.02 -11.48 -10.30
C TRP A 375 3.10 -11.14 -11.34
N CYS A 376 3.98 -12.08 -11.69
CA CYS A 376 5.16 -11.76 -12.48
C CYS A 376 4.92 -11.91 -13.98
N ASN A 377 5.00 -10.80 -14.73
CA ASN A 377 4.92 -10.74 -16.18
C ASN A 377 3.74 -11.52 -16.76
N ILE A 378 2.53 -11.37 -16.21
CA ILE A 378 1.36 -12.17 -16.61
C ILE A 378 1.07 -12.05 -18.11
N LYS A 379 1.13 -13.20 -18.77
CA LYS A 379 0.90 -13.42 -20.19
C LYS A 379 -0.56 -13.17 -20.53
N GLY A 380 -0.79 -12.50 -21.65
CA GLY A 380 -2.13 -12.09 -22.07
C GLY A 380 -2.61 -10.76 -21.46
N ALA A 381 -1.84 -10.12 -20.58
CA ALA A 381 -2.16 -8.80 -20.07
C ALA A 381 -2.32 -7.76 -21.20
N GLY A 382 -3.11 -6.72 -20.93
CA GLY A 382 -3.37 -5.60 -21.84
C GLY A 382 -3.38 -4.29 -21.09
N PHE A 383 -2.99 -3.20 -21.76
CA PHE A 383 -3.15 -1.87 -21.18
C PHE A 383 -4.62 -1.59 -20.83
N GLY A 384 -4.90 -1.17 -19.59
CA GLY A 384 -6.27 -1.02 -19.08
C GLY A 384 -6.85 0.39 -19.19
N LEU A 385 -7.86 0.68 -18.36
CA LEU A 385 -8.50 1.99 -18.30
C LEU A 385 -7.46 3.12 -18.20
N ARG A 386 -7.61 4.15 -19.03
CA ARG A 386 -6.68 5.29 -19.02
C ARG A 386 -6.88 6.12 -17.74
N PRO A 387 -5.82 6.78 -17.23
CA PRO A 387 -5.92 7.59 -16.04
C PRO A 387 -7.01 8.66 -16.15
N THR A 388 -7.84 8.78 -15.12
CA THR A 388 -8.92 9.78 -15.03
C THR A 388 -9.27 10.04 -13.57
N SER A 389 -9.60 11.29 -13.25
CA SER A 389 -10.17 11.69 -11.95
C SER A 389 -11.65 12.10 -12.07
N SER A 390 -12.29 11.74 -13.17
CA SER A 390 -13.67 12.14 -13.51
C SER A 390 -14.50 10.91 -13.85
N GLY A 391 -15.79 10.95 -13.50
CA GLY A 391 -16.72 9.84 -13.78
C GLY A 391 -16.42 8.57 -12.99
N LEU A 392 -15.81 8.69 -11.81
CA LEU A 392 -15.40 7.54 -10.99
C LEU A 392 -16.62 6.86 -10.32
N PRO A 393 -16.59 5.53 -10.14
CA PRO A 393 -17.75 4.76 -9.68
C PRO A 393 -18.03 4.88 -8.17
N THR A 394 -17.12 5.50 -7.41
CA THR A 394 -17.26 5.73 -5.96
C THR A 394 -16.63 7.07 -5.56
N SER A 395 -17.15 7.68 -4.50
CA SER A 395 -16.57 8.89 -3.90
C SER A 395 -15.25 8.64 -3.17
N TYR A 396 -14.94 7.38 -2.84
CA TYR A 396 -13.68 7.03 -2.18
C TYR A 396 -12.48 7.08 -3.12
N LEU A 397 -12.70 7.06 -4.43
CA LEU A 397 -11.64 7.04 -5.42
C LEU A 397 -11.37 8.48 -5.90
N ASP A 398 -10.13 8.93 -5.77
CA ASP A 398 -9.67 10.22 -6.29
C ASP A 398 -9.28 10.11 -7.79
N ALA A 399 -8.70 8.99 -8.22
CA ALA A 399 -8.32 8.74 -9.61
C ALA A 399 -8.10 7.25 -9.95
N ILE A 400 -8.39 6.89 -11.20
CA ILE A 400 -7.73 5.77 -11.89
C ILE A 400 -6.37 6.28 -12.36
N VAL A 401 -5.32 5.49 -12.17
CA VAL A 401 -3.94 5.85 -12.50
C VAL A 401 -3.21 4.69 -13.16
N TRP A 402 -2.05 4.96 -13.77
CA TRP A 402 -1.09 3.93 -14.21
C TRP A 402 0.16 4.06 -13.35
N VAL A 403 0.30 3.18 -12.35
CA VAL A 403 1.45 3.25 -11.41
C VAL A 403 2.62 2.46 -11.99
N LYS A 404 2.46 1.16 -12.24
CA LYS A 404 3.48 0.36 -12.92
C LYS A 404 3.55 0.71 -14.41
N PRO A 405 4.70 1.15 -14.94
CA PRO A 405 4.84 1.43 -16.37
C PRO A 405 4.84 0.10 -17.15
N GLY A 406 3.78 -0.15 -17.92
CA GLY A 406 3.66 -1.36 -18.71
C GLY A 406 4.78 -1.45 -19.76
N GLY A 407 5.50 -2.57 -19.79
CA GLY A 407 6.70 -2.75 -20.63
C GLY A 407 7.98 -2.86 -19.79
N GLU A 408 8.02 -2.25 -18.61
CA GLU A 408 9.08 -2.54 -17.63
C GLU A 408 8.80 -3.89 -16.96
N CYS A 409 9.77 -4.79 -16.99
CA CYS A 409 9.63 -6.15 -16.48
C CYS A 409 9.40 -6.20 -14.96
N ASP A 410 8.68 -7.22 -14.49
CA ASP A 410 8.48 -7.47 -13.05
C ASP A 410 9.63 -8.28 -12.44
N GLY A 411 10.29 -9.13 -13.22
CA GLY A 411 11.33 -10.02 -12.75
C GLY A 411 11.79 -11.03 -13.80
N THR A 412 12.97 -11.60 -13.59
CA THR A 412 13.61 -12.47 -14.58
C THR A 412 13.14 -13.92 -14.46
N SER A 413 12.92 -14.56 -15.61
CA SER A 413 12.65 -16.00 -15.70
C SER A 413 13.94 -16.84 -15.74
N ASN A 414 15.11 -16.21 -15.68
CA ASN A 414 16.38 -16.93 -15.63
C ASN A 414 16.65 -17.43 -14.21
N SER A 415 16.47 -18.73 -13.99
CA SER A 415 16.67 -19.39 -12.68
C SER A 415 18.10 -19.34 -12.13
N SER A 416 19.08 -18.96 -12.96
CA SER A 416 20.47 -18.75 -12.52
C SER A 416 20.76 -17.31 -12.12
N ALA A 417 19.81 -16.38 -12.27
CA ALA A 417 20.00 -14.99 -11.90
C ALA A 417 19.93 -14.80 -10.37
N PRO A 418 20.72 -13.89 -9.77
CA PRO A 418 20.71 -13.66 -8.33
C PRO A 418 19.37 -13.21 -7.72
N ARG A 419 18.52 -12.58 -8.55
CA ARG A 419 17.19 -12.04 -8.17
C ARG A 419 16.05 -12.80 -8.84
N TYR A 420 16.28 -14.09 -9.08
CA TYR A 420 15.27 -14.96 -9.63
C TYR A 420 14.16 -15.20 -8.60
N ASP A 421 12.92 -14.94 -9.01
CA ASP A 421 11.73 -15.35 -8.27
C ASP A 421 11.01 -16.45 -9.08
N SER A 422 10.64 -17.54 -8.41
CA SER A 422 9.97 -18.66 -9.09
C SER A 422 8.65 -18.28 -9.73
N THR A 423 7.97 -17.23 -9.24
CA THR A 423 6.73 -16.70 -9.81
C THR A 423 6.95 -16.25 -11.27
N CYS A 424 8.14 -15.76 -11.60
CA CYS A 424 8.50 -15.31 -12.95
C CYS A 424 8.74 -16.44 -13.96
N SER A 425 8.66 -17.70 -13.52
CA SER A 425 8.74 -18.89 -14.37
C SER A 425 7.45 -19.72 -14.38
N LEU A 426 6.37 -19.22 -13.80
CA LEU A 426 5.06 -19.90 -13.86
C LEU A 426 4.54 -19.97 -15.30
N SER A 427 3.60 -20.88 -15.55
CA SER A 427 3.10 -21.18 -16.90
C SER A 427 2.38 -19.98 -17.54
N ASP A 428 1.78 -19.13 -16.74
CA ASP A 428 1.13 -17.88 -17.13
C ASP A 428 2.05 -16.65 -17.07
N ALA A 429 3.32 -16.79 -16.67
CA ALA A 429 4.33 -15.75 -16.87
C ALA A 429 4.83 -15.74 -18.32
N LEU A 430 5.02 -14.56 -18.92
CA LEU A 430 5.66 -14.40 -20.22
C LEU A 430 7.17 -14.59 -20.08
N GLN A 431 7.74 -15.48 -20.89
CA GLN A 431 9.14 -15.91 -20.82
C GLN A 431 9.75 -15.99 -22.23
N PRO A 432 11.07 -15.79 -22.41
CA PRO A 432 12.03 -15.38 -21.38
C PRO A 432 11.87 -13.91 -20.99
N SER A 433 12.07 -13.58 -19.71
CA SER A 433 11.95 -12.21 -19.20
C SER A 433 13.28 -11.65 -18.64
N PRO A 434 13.56 -10.35 -18.84
CA PRO A 434 14.77 -9.70 -18.34
C PRO A 434 14.69 -9.42 -16.83
N GLN A 435 15.67 -8.69 -16.28
CA GLN A 435 15.65 -8.26 -14.87
C GLN A 435 14.47 -7.33 -14.58
N ALA A 436 13.99 -7.33 -13.33
CA ALA A 436 12.97 -6.39 -12.87
C ALA A 436 13.36 -4.93 -13.22
N GLY A 437 12.40 -4.15 -13.71
CA GLY A 437 12.59 -2.76 -14.14
C GLY A 437 13.28 -2.59 -15.51
N ALA A 438 13.87 -3.64 -16.09
CA ALA A 438 14.40 -3.56 -17.45
C ALA A 438 13.27 -3.61 -18.48
N TRP A 439 13.48 -2.97 -19.64
CA TRP A 439 12.52 -2.99 -20.73
C TRP A 439 12.30 -4.40 -21.30
N PHE A 440 11.04 -4.78 -21.47
CA PHE A 440 10.60 -6.07 -22.00
C PHE A 440 9.71 -5.86 -23.25
N GLU A 441 10.36 -5.74 -24.41
CA GLU A 441 9.72 -5.42 -25.69
C GLU A 441 8.51 -6.30 -26.00
N ALA A 442 8.66 -7.64 -25.93
CA ALA A 442 7.57 -8.56 -26.25
C ALA A 442 6.37 -8.42 -25.30
N TYR A 443 6.61 -8.05 -24.04
CA TYR A 443 5.55 -7.78 -23.08
C TYR A 443 4.84 -6.46 -23.40
N PHE A 444 5.59 -5.42 -23.78
CA PHE A 444 5.03 -4.14 -24.21
C PHE A 444 4.16 -4.29 -25.47
N GLU A 445 4.64 -5.00 -26.50
CA GLU A 445 3.86 -5.29 -27.71
C GLU A 445 2.58 -6.08 -27.40
N MET A 446 2.64 -7.04 -26.47
CA MET A 446 1.48 -7.78 -25.98
C MET A 446 0.47 -6.84 -25.29
N LEU A 447 0.94 -5.96 -24.40
CA LEU A 447 0.07 -4.99 -23.72
C LEU A 447 -0.65 -4.07 -24.72
N LEU A 448 0.03 -3.61 -25.77
CA LEU A 448 -0.55 -2.79 -26.84
C LEU A 448 -1.56 -3.55 -27.70
N THR A 449 -1.26 -4.82 -27.99
CA THR A 449 -2.14 -5.70 -28.75
C THR A 449 -3.46 -5.90 -28.01
N ASN A 450 -3.36 -6.17 -26.71
CA ASN A 450 -4.48 -6.53 -25.84
C ASN A 450 -5.11 -5.32 -25.12
N ALA A 451 -4.71 -4.10 -25.47
CA ALA A 451 -5.17 -2.89 -24.80
C ALA A 451 -6.71 -2.77 -24.84
N ASN A 452 -7.32 -2.52 -23.68
CA ASN A 452 -8.74 -2.33 -23.51
C ASN A 452 -9.03 -1.19 -22.51
N PRO A 453 -9.56 -0.03 -22.97
CA PRO A 453 -9.89 0.28 -24.36
C PRO A 453 -8.65 0.29 -25.28
N THR A 454 -8.87 0.09 -26.58
CA THR A 454 -7.79 0.12 -27.57
C THR A 454 -7.16 1.51 -27.64
N PHE A 455 -5.89 1.57 -28.02
CA PHE A 455 -5.18 2.83 -28.29
C PHE A 455 -5.58 3.48 -29.61
#